data_AF-A0A3C1ZZY8-F1
#
_entry.id   AF-A0A3C1ZZY8-F1
#
_cell.length_a   1.000
_cell.length_b   1.000
_cell.length_c   1.000
_cell.angle_alpha   90.00
_cell.angle_beta   90.00
_cell.angle_gamma   90.00
#
_symmetry.space_group_name_H-M   'P 1'
#
loop_
_entity.id
_entity.type
_entity.pdbx_description
1 polymer ?
#
loop_
_entity_poly.entity_id
_entity_poly.type
_entity_poly.pdbx_seq_one_letter_code
_entity_poly.pdbx_strand_id
1 'polypeptide(L)' 'MAPQLSVYPNPNTGSFTVALEGLNSTDPVSIILLNAVGQEQYRYEGAHSGHHSVEGLQLKAGIYLL' A
#
# COMPACT_ATOMS: atom_id res chain seq x y z
N MET A 1 -11.72 -16.08 -7.61
CA MET A 1 -10.25 -15.87 -7.72
C MET A 1 -9.75 -15.46 -6.35
N ALA A 2 -8.54 -15.86 -5.95
CA ALA A 2 -7.95 -15.38 -4.71
C ALA A 2 -7.54 -13.90 -4.89
N PRO A 3 -7.63 -13.06 -3.85
CA PRO A 3 -7.17 -11.69 -3.94
C PRO A 3 -5.65 -11.64 -4.19
N GLN A 4 -5.23 -10.72 -5.06
CA GLN A 4 -3.83 -10.54 -5.42
C GLN A 4 -3.38 -9.11 -5.09
N LEU A 5 -2.26 -9.01 -4.38
CA LEU A 5 -1.60 -7.74 -4.06
C LEU A 5 -0.40 -7.54 -4.98
N SER A 6 -0.26 -6.36 -5.56
CA SER A 6 0.91 -5.95 -6.33
C SER A 6 1.32 -4.53 -5.95
N VAL A 7 2.63 -4.27 -5.91
CA VAL A 7 3.20 -2.96 -5.58
C VAL A 7 4.14 -2.53 -6.70
N TYR A 8 3.86 -1.39 -7.33
CA TYR A 8 4.68 -0.88 -8.43
C TYR A 8 4.59 0.65 -8.60
N PRO A 9 5.65 1.31 -9.13
CA PRO A 9 7.01 0.78 -9.24
C PRO A 9 7.60 0.44 -7.86
N ASN A 10 8.81 -0.10 -7.82
CA ASN A 10 9.52 -0.32 -6.56
C ASN A 10 9.53 1.01 -5.76
N PRO A 11 9.07 1.03 -4.48
CA PRO A 11 8.86 2.23 -3.67
C PRO A 11 10.14 2.95 -3.22
N ASN A 12 11.22 2.89 -4.00
CA ASN A 12 12.53 3.46 -3.71
C ASN A 12 12.54 5.00 -3.61
N THR A 13 11.50 5.67 -4.09
CA THR A 13 11.33 7.13 -4.07
C THR A 13 10.19 7.59 -3.17
N GLY A 14 9.56 6.67 -2.42
CA GLY A 14 8.37 6.99 -1.60
C GLY A 14 7.10 7.26 -2.42
N SER A 15 7.11 6.95 -3.71
CA SER A 15 5.93 7.01 -4.57
C SER A 15 5.72 5.65 -5.23
N PHE A 16 4.54 5.05 -5.04
CA PHE A 16 4.19 3.73 -5.52
C PHE A 16 2.68 3.53 -5.57
N THR A 17 2.23 2.54 -6.32
CA THR A 17 0.84 2.10 -6.41
C THR A 17 0.69 0.75 -5.71
N VAL A 18 -0.36 0.62 -4.92
CA VAL A 18 -0.85 -0.65 -4.39
C VAL A 18 -2.03 -1.08 -5.25
N ALA A 19 -1.85 -2.13 -6.03
CA ALA A 19 -2.93 -2.77 -6.79
C ALA A 19 -3.45 -3.97 -6.01
N LEU A 20 -4.77 -3.99 -5.82
CA LEU A 20 -5.52 -5.06 -5.18
C LEU A 20 -6.48 -5.60 -6.24
N GLU A 21 -6.34 -6.87 -6.62
CA GLU A 21 -7.23 -7.52 -7.58
C GLU A 21 -8.03 -8.61 -6.89
N GLY A 22 -9.21 -8.93 -7.42
CA GLY A 22 -10.06 -10.02 -6.90
C GLY A 22 -10.89 -9.65 -5.66
N LEU A 23 -10.99 -8.37 -5.32
CA LEU A 23 -11.92 -7.82 -4.31
C LEU A 23 -13.07 -7.06 -4.99
N ASN A 24 -14.23 -6.97 -4.33
CA ASN A 24 -15.31 -6.14 -4.86
C ASN A 24 -15.02 -4.68 -4.53
N SER A 25 -15.40 -3.76 -5.43
CA SER A 25 -15.18 -2.31 -5.27
C SER A 25 -15.89 -1.67 -4.07
N THR A 26 -16.76 -2.40 -3.39
CA THR A 26 -17.47 -1.95 -2.18
C THR A 26 -16.85 -2.45 -0.89
N ASP A 27 -15.90 -3.41 -0.97
CA ASP A 27 -15.32 -4.01 0.22
C ASP A 27 -14.39 -2.99 0.90
N PRO A 28 -14.50 -2.79 2.23
CA PRO A 28 -13.61 -1.91 2.95
C PRO A 28 -12.21 -2.52 3.01
N VAL A 29 -11.20 -1.71 2.75
CA VAL A 29 -9.79 -2.10 2.80
C VAL A 29 -8.99 -1.13 3.67
N SER A 30 -7.97 -1.68 4.32
CA SER A 30 -6.95 -0.90 5.01
C SER A 30 -5.58 -1.20 4.41
N ILE A 31 -4.79 -0.16 4.17
CA ILE A 31 -3.42 -0.25 3.68
C ILE A 31 -2.55 0.42 4.73
N ILE A 32 -1.63 -0.34 5.33
CA ILE A 32 -0.77 0.12 6.42
C ILE A 32 0.68 -0.15 6.02
N LEU A 33 1.49 0.90 5.97
CA LEU A 33 2.93 0.77 5.76
C LEU A 33 3.64 0.87 7.10
N LEU A 34 4.37 -0.17 7.48
CA LEU A 34 5.18 -0.21 8.70
C LEU A 34 6.67 -0.19 8.35
N ASN A 35 7.48 0.45 9.17
CA ASN A 35 8.92 0.25 9.11
C ASN A 35 9.33 -1.08 9.79
N ALA A 36 10.61 -1.45 9.70
CA ALA A 36 11.14 -2.69 10.26
C ALA A 36 10.97 -2.86 11.78
N VAL A 37 10.67 -1.79 12.52
CA VAL A 37 10.39 -1.84 13.98
C VAL A 37 8.89 -1.77 14.29
N GLY A 38 8.03 -1.86 13.28
CA GLY A 38 6.58 -1.87 13.44
C GLY A 38 5.94 -0.48 13.59
N GLN A 39 6.66 0.61 13.33
CA GLN A 39 6.08 1.96 13.38
C GLN A 39 5.37 2.29 12.06
N GLU A 40 4.13 2.77 12.17
CA GLU A 40 3.34 3.26 11.04
C GLU A 40 4.01 4.44 10.35
N GLN A 41 4.16 4.33 9.04
CA GLN A 41 4.65 5.39 8.15
C GLN A 41 3.53 5.91 7.25
N TYR A 42 2.52 5.07 6.99
CA TYR A 42 1.37 5.40 6.18
C TYR A 42 0.17 4.55 6.60
N ARG A 43 -1.02 5.14 6.52
CA ARG A 43 -2.30 4.46 6.72
C ARG A 43 -3.33 5.03 5.74
N TYR A 44 -4.05 4.12 5.10
CA TYR A 44 -5.26 4.42 4.35
C TYR A 44 -6.36 3.46 4.80
N GLU A 45 -7.58 3.99 4.90
CA GLU A 45 -8.79 3.22 5.18
C GLU A 45 -9.89 3.75 4.27
N GLY A 46 -10.56 2.87 3.52
CA GLY A 46 -11.58 3.28 2.57
C GLY A 46 -12.13 2.15 1.73
N ALA A 47 -12.94 2.51 0.73
CA ALA A 47 -13.49 1.54 -0.22
C ALA A 47 -12.43 1.09 -1.23
N HIS A 48 -12.51 -0.16 -1.63
CA HIS A 48 -11.63 -0.73 -2.65
C HIS A 48 -11.79 -0.04 -4.02
N SER A 49 -10.71 0.56 -4.54
CA SER A 49 -10.69 1.20 -5.87
C SER A 49 -9.86 0.45 -6.92
N GLY A 50 -9.43 -0.79 -6.66
CA GLY A 50 -8.50 -1.55 -7.52
C GLY A 50 -7.05 -1.07 -7.38
N HIS A 51 -6.83 0.24 -7.52
CA HIS A 51 -5.53 0.88 -7.42
C HIS A 51 -5.56 1.99 -6.37
N HIS A 52 -4.54 2.02 -5.52
CA HIS A 52 -4.31 3.06 -4.53
C HIS A 52 -2.92 3.66 -4.70
N SER A 53 -2.86 4.93 -5.07
CA SER A 53 -1.60 5.65 -5.25
C SER A 53 -1.13 6.24 -3.93
N VAL A 54 0.14 6.00 -3.61
CA VAL A 54 0.86 6.60 -2.51
C VAL A 54 1.95 7.49 -3.10
N GLU A 55 1.95 8.77 -2.73
CA GLU A 55 2.86 9.76 -3.30
C GLU A 55 3.51 10.60 -2.20
N GLY A 56 4.77 10.98 -2.42
CA GLY A 56 5.45 11.98 -1.59
C GLY A 56 5.86 11.52 -0.19
N LEU A 57 5.84 10.22 0.12
CA LEU A 57 6.32 9.71 1.41
C LEU A 57 7.83 9.96 1.56
N GLN A 58 8.21 10.63 2.64
CA GLN A 58 9.63 10.85 2.98
C GLN A 58 10.17 9.64 3.75
N LEU A 59 10.38 8.52 3.03
CA LEU A 59 10.90 7.28 3.60
C LEU A 59 12.43 7.33 3.76
N LYS A 60 12.93 6.83 4.88
CA LYS A 60 14.35 6.54 5.04
C LYS A 60 14.71 5.25 4.31
N ALA A 61 15.96 5.10 3.88
CA ALA A 61 16.43 3.83 3.33
C ALA A 61 16.24 2.69 4.34
N GLY A 62 15.60 1.60 3.92
CA GLY A 62 15.29 0.48 4.80
C GLY A 62 14.25 -0.48 4.21
N ILE A 63 13.87 -1.47 5.03
CA ILE A 63 12.82 -2.44 4.71
C ILE A 63 11.51 -1.97 5.34
N TYR A 64 10.44 -2.06 4.56
CA TYR A 64 9.08 -1.74 4.98
C TYR A 64 8.16 -2.93 4.75
N LEU A 65 7.13 -3.04 5.58
CA LEU A 65 6.08 -4.04 5.53
C LEU A 65 4.80 -3.35 5.08
N LEU A 66 4.10 -3.95 4.13
CA LEU A 66 2.81 -3.50 3.59
C LEU A 66 1.78 -4.62 3.79
#